data_AF-D6RCC9-F1
#
_entry.id   AF-D6RCC9-F1
#
_cell.length_a   1.000
_cell.length_b   1.000
_cell.length_c   1.000
_cell.angle_alpha   90.00
_cell.angle_beta   90.00
_cell.angle_gamma   90.00
#
_symmetry.space_group_name_H-M   'P 1'
#
loop_
_entity.id
_entity.type
_entity.pdbx_description
1 polymer ?
#
loop_
_entity_poly.entity_id
_entity_poly.type
_entity_poly.pdbx_seq_one_letter_code
_entity_poly.pdbx_strand_id
1 'polypeptide(L)'
;MKAIKKSLTEEEYLYLDFSHQTEGCIFPLHTSVTLFLLSYCDCKIFKICLVVTKEVSRDSSLLRDDLIQDVEIQIISRQELPPIVQNCCLPAVVERSDNFCRAGLAVVLRHIIQKSYEADPLKKELLELLGFKKTCLKACAEVSQWTRLCELTIPLAIENFLRESSD
;
A
#
# COMPACT_ATOMS: atom_id res chain seq x y z
N MET A 1 15.12 -20.48 20.04
CA MET A 1 15.75 -19.54 19.08
C MET A 1 15.29 -18.14 19.46
N LYS A 2 16.22 -17.27 19.87
CA LYS A 2 15.91 -15.92 20.36
C LYS A 2 15.35 -15.09 19.21
N ALA A 3 14.14 -14.57 19.38
CA ALA A 3 13.56 -13.58 18.49
C ALA A 3 14.50 -12.36 18.47
N ILE A 4 15.12 -12.11 17.32
CA ILE A 4 15.86 -10.89 17.06
C ILE A 4 14.82 -9.78 17.09
N LYS A 5 14.85 -8.94 18.14
CA LYS A 5 14.15 -7.66 18.15
C LYS A 5 14.74 -6.84 17.01
N LYS A 6 14.10 -6.87 15.84
CA LYS A 6 14.42 -5.97 14.73
C LYS A 6 14.07 -4.56 15.23
N SER A 7 15.06 -3.66 15.20
CA SER A 7 14.92 -2.34 15.81
C SER A 7 13.84 -1.53 15.08
N LEU A 8 13.12 -0.70 15.83
CA LEU A 8 12.09 0.24 15.40
C LEU A 8 12.63 1.39 14.50
N THR A 9 13.75 1.19 13.81
CA THR A 9 14.55 2.27 13.19
C THR A 9 15.00 1.99 11.77
N GLU A 10 14.55 0.91 11.14
CA GLU A 10 14.76 0.72 9.71
C GLU A 10 13.64 1.44 8.96
N GLU A 11 14.00 2.53 8.29
CA GLU A 11 13.08 3.25 7.40
C GLU A 11 12.58 2.30 6.31
N GLU A 12 11.27 2.25 6.10
CA GLU A 12 10.62 1.40 5.10
C GLU A 12 9.94 2.29 4.05
N TYR A 13 10.15 1.97 2.78
CA TYR A 13 9.54 2.66 1.65
C TYR A 13 8.31 1.89 1.19
N LEU A 14 7.19 2.59 1.06
CA LEU A 14 5.93 2.05 0.55
C LEU A 14 5.66 2.62 -0.85
N TYR A 15 5.70 1.75 -1.85
CA TYR A 15 5.44 2.07 -3.24
C TYR A 15 3.98 1.77 -3.60
N LEU A 16 3.29 2.77 -4.16
CA LEU A 16 1.88 2.71 -4.53
C LEU A 16 1.70 3.17 -5.97
N ASP A 17 0.78 2.55 -6.72
CA ASP A 17 0.45 3.01 -8.06
C ASP A 17 -0.27 4.35 -8.03
N PHE A 18 0.09 5.22 -8.98
CA PHE A 18 -0.53 6.53 -9.14
C PHE A 18 -0.91 6.78 -10.60
N SER A 19 -2.17 7.13 -10.82
CA SER A 19 -2.70 7.56 -12.11
C SER A 19 -3.24 8.98 -12.02
N HIS A 20 -2.72 9.87 -12.84
CA HIS A 20 -3.24 11.24 -12.96
C HIS A 20 -4.25 11.30 -14.11
N GLN A 21 -5.47 11.80 -13.85
CA GLN A 21 -6.42 12.17 -14.91
C GLN A 21 -6.62 13.68 -14.93
N THR A 22 -7.02 14.19 -16.09
CA THR A 22 -7.08 15.62 -16.44
C THR A 22 -7.96 16.50 -15.53
N GLU A 23 -8.81 15.91 -14.70
CA GLU A 23 -9.71 16.64 -13.77
C GLU A 23 -9.61 16.16 -12.32
N GLY A 24 -8.54 15.46 -11.93
CA GLY A 24 -8.31 15.10 -10.54
C GLY A 24 -7.38 13.90 -10.31
N CYS A 25 -7.06 13.69 -9.04
CA CYS A 25 -6.24 12.55 -8.61
C CYS A 25 -7.12 11.32 -8.42
N ILE A 26 -7.17 10.43 -9.41
CA ILE A 26 -7.85 9.14 -9.25
C ILE A 26 -6.80 8.11 -8.83
N PHE A 27 -6.88 7.63 -7.59
CA PHE A 27 -6.02 6.55 -7.12
C PHE A 27 -6.58 5.18 -7.56
N PRO A 28 -5.72 4.27 -8.04
CA PRO A 28 -6.09 2.87 -8.20
C PRO A 28 -6.65 2.30 -6.90
N LEU A 29 -7.57 1.32 -6.99
CA LEU A 29 -8.28 0.79 -5.82
C LEU A 29 -7.32 0.31 -4.73
N HIS A 30 -6.27 -0.43 -5.08
CA HIS A 30 -5.29 -0.93 -4.11
C HIS A 30 -4.52 0.20 -3.41
N THR A 31 -4.21 1.29 -4.12
CA THR A 31 -3.62 2.50 -3.54
C THR A 31 -4.59 3.16 -2.57
N SER A 32 -5.85 3.35 -2.96
CA SER A 32 -6.89 3.93 -2.11
C SER A 32 -7.10 3.14 -0.82
N VAL A 33 -7.19 1.81 -0.90
CA VAL A 33 -7.32 0.93 0.27
C VAL A 33 -6.10 1.06 1.20
N THR A 34 -4.90 1.13 0.63
CA THR A 34 -3.67 1.23 1.41
C THR A 34 -3.55 2.59 2.12
N LEU A 35 -3.84 3.69 1.42
CA LEU A 35 -3.85 5.05 1.99
C LEU A 35 -4.92 5.20 3.07
N PHE A 36 -6.12 4.64 2.84
CA PHE A 36 -7.18 4.61 3.84
C PHE A 36 -6.71 3.91 5.12
N LEU A 37 -6.08 2.74 5.01
CA LEU A 37 -5.60 2.02 6.18
C LEU A 37 -4.49 2.76 6.93
N LEU A 38 -3.55 3.39 6.20
CA LEU A 38 -2.51 4.22 6.81
C LEU A 38 -3.11 5.37 7.62
N SER A 39 -4.09 6.08 7.04
CA SER A 39 -4.83 7.15 7.72
C SER A 39 -5.60 6.62 8.93
N TYR A 40 -6.32 5.50 8.78
CA TYR A 40 -7.07 4.86 9.87
C TYR A 40 -6.18 4.47 11.05
N CYS A 41 -4.97 3.95 10.76
CA CYS A 41 -4.00 3.57 11.79
C CYS A 41 -3.20 4.75 12.36
N ASP A 42 -3.29 5.95 11.76
CA ASP A 42 -2.38 7.08 12.01
C ASP A 42 -0.90 6.64 11.91
N CYS A 43 -0.58 5.91 10.83
CA CYS A 43 0.72 5.29 10.63
C CYS A 43 1.68 6.22 9.86
N LYS A 44 2.74 6.69 10.53
CA LYS A 44 3.76 7.60 9.96
C LYS A 44 5.14 6.96 9.79
N ILE A 45 5.19 5.62 9.81
CA ILE A 45 6.45 4.85 9.81
C ILE A 45 7.04 4.74 8.39
N PHE A 46 6.18 4.74 7.37
CA PHE A 46 6.55 4.50 5.98
C PHE A 46 6.84 5.81 5.25
N LYS A 47 7.89 5.83 4.44
CA LYS A 47 8.09 6.84 3.40
C LYS A 47 7.27 6.46 2.17
N ILE A 48 6.33 7.30 1.76
CA ILE A 48 5.39 6.95 0.68
C ILE A 48 5.95 7.40 -0.67
N CYS A 49 6.02 6.48 -1.62
CA CYS A 49 6.39 6.73 -2.99
C CYS A 49 5.20 6.42 -3.93
N LEU A 50 4.65 7.45 -4.55
CA LEU A 50 3.64 7.33 -5.61
C LEU A 50 4.34 7.10 -6.96
N VAL A 51 4.05 5.98 -7.59
CA VAL A 51 4.68 5.53 -8.83
C VAL A 51 3.78 5.83 -10.01
N VAL A 52 4.24 6.72 -10.89
CA VAL A 52 3.49 7.10 -12.09
C VAL A 52 3.57 5.98 -13.13
N THR A 53 2.42 5.41 -13.51
CA THR A 53 2.33 4.27 -14.45
C THR A 53 2.14 4.65 -15.92
N LYS A 54 1.73 5.90 -16.22
CA LYS A 54 1.61 6.43 -17.59
C LYS A 54 2.35 7.76 -17.68
N GLU A 55 3.01 8.03 -18.81
CA GLU A 55 3.66 9.33 -19.03
C GLU A 55 2.61 10.44 -19.00
N VAL A 56 2.48 11.09 -17.84
CA VAL A 56 1.72 12.32 -17.68
C VAL A 56 2.74 13.44 -17.52
N SER A 57 2.47 14.56 -18.20
CA SER A 57 3.28 15.77 -18.13
C SER A 57 3.59 16.14 -16.68
N ARG A 58 4.83 16.58 -16.43
CA ARG A 58 5.42 16.83 -15.11
C ARG A 58 4.84 18.05 -14.38
N ASP A 59 3.53 18.24 -14.39
CA ASP A 59 2.90 19.28 -13.59
C ASP A 59 2.63 18.74 -12.19
N SER A 60 3.73 18.54 -11.44
CA SER A 60 3.77 18.04 -10.06
C SER A 60 3.19 19.02 -9.02
N SER A 61 2.66 20.16 -9.46
CA SER A 61 2.20 21.25 -8.60
C SER A 61 0.79 21.04 -8.05
N LEU A 62 -0.07 20.26 -8.71
CA LEU A 62 -1.47 20.06 -8.30
C LEU A 62 -1.65 19.02 -7.18
N LEU A 63 -0.60 18.29 -6.83
CA LEU A 63 -0.66 17.14 -5.90
C LEU A 63 -0.37 17.50 -4.44
N ARG A 64 0.15 18.71 -4.17
CA ARG A 64 0.63 19.09 -2.84
C ARG A 64 -0.42 19.70 -1.93
N ASP A 65 -1.53 20.23 -2.44
CA ASP A 65 -2.32 21.17 -1.63
C ASP A 65 -3.40 20.54 -0.74
N ASP A 66 -4.09 19.46 -1.16
CA ASP A 66 -5.37 19.15 -0.49
C ASP A 66 -5.54 17.76 0.17
N LEU A 67 -4.78 16.73 -0.22
CA LEU A 67 -5.16 15.36 0.20
C LEU A 67 -4.40 14.81 1.41
N ILE A 68 -3.13 15.20 1.64
CA ILE A 68 -2.30 14.57 2.68
C ILE A 68 -1.26 15.58 3.22
N GLN A 69 -1.67 16.53 4.06
CA GLN A 69 -0.76 17.55 4.65
C GLN A 69 0.27 16.97 5.65
N ASP A 70 0.07 15.74 6.13
CA ASP A 70 0.85 15.16 7.24
C ASP A 70 1.78 13.98 6.86
N VAL A 71 1.87 13.62 5.58
CA VAL A 71 2.70 12.48 5.13
C VAL A 71 3.71 12.93 4.07
N GLU A 72 4.98 12.59 4.27
CA GLU A 72 6.04 12.82 3.29
C GLU A 72 5.82 11.90 2.09
N ILE A 73 5.32 12.48 0.99
CA ILE A 73 5.02 11.76 -0.26
C ILE A 73 6.01 12.19 -1.34
N GLN A 74 6.69 11.20 -1.92
CA GLN A 74 7.53 11.36 -3.10
C GLN A 74 6.79 10.81 -4.32
N ILE A 75 6.86 11.50 -5.45
CA ILE A 75 6.36 11.00 -6.73
C ILE A 75 7.56 10.58 -7.57
N ILE A 76 7.54 9.35 -8.08
CA ILE A 76 8.64 8.75 -8.86
C ILE A 76 8.11 8.08 -10.13
N SER A 77 8.98 7.95 -11.14
CA SER A 77 8.69 7.13 -12.31
C SER A 77 8.93 5.64 -12.04
N ARG A 78 8.37 4.78 -12.89
CA ARG A 78 8.56 3.31 -12.76
C ARG A 78 10.03 2.89 -12.94
N GLN A 79 10.84 3.67 -13.63
CA GLN A 79 12.27 3.42 -13.84
C GLN A 79 13.11 3.70 -12.58
N GLU A 80 12.60 4.52 -11.66
CA GLU A 80 13.25 4.86 -10.39
C GLU A 80 12.95 3.83 -9.28
N LEU A 81 12.11 2.84 -9.54
CA LEU A 81 11.82 1.77 -8.59
C LEU A 81 13.06 0.91 -8.31
N PRO A 82 13.27 0.45 -7.06
CA PRO A 82 14.27 -0.56 -6.77
C PRO A 82 14.05 -1.82 -7.62
N PRO A 83 15.11 -2.52 -8.09
CA PRO A 83 14.98 -3.68 -8.96
C PRO A 83 14.07 -4.80 -8.41
N ILE A 84 14.04 -4.96 -7.09
CA ILE A 84 13.19 -5.96 -6.43
C ILE A 84 11.69 -5.61 -6.57
N VAL A 85 11.33 -4.32 -6.62
CA VAL A 85 9.95 -3.83 -6.73
C VAL A 85 9.48 -3.80 -8.17
N GLN A 86 10.37 -3.58 -9.14
CA GLN A 86 10.02 -3.50 -10.56
C GLN A 86 9.28 -4.77 -11.07
N ASN A 87 9.55 -5.92 -10.44
CA ASN A 87 8.94 -7.21 -10.76
C ASN A 87 7.71 -7.54 -9.91
N CYS A 88 7.27 -6.63 -9.04
CA CYS A 88 6.11 -6.79 -8.18
C CYS A 88 4.92 -5.98 -8.67
N CYS A 89 3.71 -6.46 -8.39
CA CYS A 89 2.52 -5.61 -8.38
C CYS A 89 2.56 -4.71 -7.15
N LEU A 90 2.21 -3.44 -7.29
CA LEU A 90 2.04 -2.55 -6.15
C LEU A 90 0.67 -2.82 -5.49
N PRO A 91 0.52 -2.65 -4.16
CA PRO A 91 1.47 -2.03 -3.24
C PRO A 91 2.65 -2.94 -2.89
N ALA A 92 3.81 -2.31 -2.63
CA ALA A 92 5.00 -3.00 -2.18
C ALA A 92 5.76 -2.19 -1.12
N VAL A 93 6.26 -2.86 -0.08
CA VAL A 93 7.12 -2.30 0.96
C VAL A 93 8.52 -2.85 0.82
N VAL A 94 9.52 -1.97 0.87
CA VAL A 94 10.94 -2.35 0.89
C VAL A 94 11.61 -1.76 2.11
N GLU A 95 12.37 -2.59 2.81
CA GLU A 95 13.24 -2.14 3.89
C GLU A 95 14.47 -1.44 3.29
N ARG A 96 14.98 -0.37 3.90
CA ARG A 96 16.14 0.43 3.39
C ARG A 96 17.37 -0.38 2.97
N SER A 97 17.54 -1.60 3.46
CA SER A 97 18.62 -2.50 3.02
C SER A 97 18.43 -3.06 1.60
N ASP A 98 17.29 -2.81 0.96
CA ASP A 98 16.86 -3.28 -0.37
C ASP A 98 16.87 -4.82 -0.57
N ASN A 99 17.10 -5.58 0.50
CA ASN A 99 17.22 -7.04 0.45
C ASN A 99 15.90 -7.77 0.64
N PHE A 100 14.85 -7.06 1.04
CA PHE A 100 13.58 -7.68 1.43
C PHE A 100 12.40 -6.82 0.97
N CYS A 101 11.53 -7.43 0.17
CA CYS A 101 10.32 -6.81 -0.36
C CYS A 101 9.08 -7.58 0.12
N ARG A 102 8.10 -6.84 0.63
CA ARG A 102 6.74 -7.33 0.88
C ARG A 102 5.85 -6.76 -0.21
N ALA A 103 5.32 -7.61 -1.08
CA ALA A 103 4.44 -7.18 -2.16
C ALA A 103 3.06 -7.84 -2.05
N GLY A 104 2.05 -7.16 -2.58
CA GLY A 104 0.67 -7.61 -2.58
C GLY A 104 -0.14 -7.00 -1.44
N LEU A 105 -1.42 -6.77 -1.71
CA LEU A 105 -2.31 -5.99 -0.86
C LEU A 105 -2.39 -6.54 0.56
N ALA A 106 -2.80 -7.80 0.79
CA ALA A 106 -2.92 -8.37 2.13
C ALA A 106 -1.63 -8.31 2.92
N VAL A 107 -0.51 -8.64 2.27
CA VAL A 107 0.79 -8.68 2.93
C VAL A 107 1.17 -7.28 3.42
N VAL A 108 1.00 -6.26 2.57
CA VAL A 108 1.29 -4.86 2.91
C VAL A 108 0.32 -4.33 3.96
N LEU A 109 -1.00 -4.52 3.81
CA LEU A 109 -2.00 -4.06 4.79
C LEU A 109 -1.77 -4.69 6.16
N ARG A 110 -1.49 -6.00 6.21
CA ARG A 110 -1.16 -6.69 7.45
C ARG A 110 0.09 -6.12 8.10
N HIS A 111 1.11 -5.83 7.30
CA HIS A 111 2.36 -5.24 7.77
C HIS A 111 2.15 -3.84 8.35
N ILE A 112 1.34 -3.00 7.70
CA ILE A 112 0.94 -1.68 8.22
C ILE A 112 0.28 -1.79 9.60
N ILE A 113 -0.68 -2.71 9.76
CA ILE A 113 -1.36 -2.94 11.04
C ILE A 113 -0.36 -3.33 12.13
N GLN A 114 0.56 -4.25 11.80
CA GLN A 114 1.58 -4.72 12.74
C GLN A 114 2.53 -3.61 13.15
N LYS A 115 3.07 -2.86 12.19
CA LYS A 115 3.98 -1.74 12.44
C LYS A 115 3.32 -0.61 13.24
N SER A 116 2.07 -0.30 12.94
CA SER A 116 1.31 0.71 13.68
C SER A 116 1.12 0.32 15.15
N TYR A 117 0.80 -0.96 15.40
CA TYR A 117 0.71 -1.48 16.78
C TYR A 117 2.08 -1.54 17.48
N GLU A 118 3.15 -1.87 16.75
CA GLU A 118 4.51 -1.87 17.30
C GLU A 118 4.98 -0.47 17.72
N ALA A 119 4.59 0.55 16.97
CA ALA A 119 4.89 1.94 17.28
C ALA A 119 4.04 2.48 18.45
N ASP A 120 2.78 2.07 18.56
CA ASP A 120 1.92 2.41 19.69
C ASP A 120 1.14 1.19 20.23
N PRO A 121 1.72 0.45 21.19
CA PRO A 121 1.10 -0.74 21.78
C PRO A 121 -0.19 -0.48 22.58
N LEU A 122 -0.57 0.78 22.80
CA LEU A 122 -1.82 1.13 23.47
C LEU A 122 -3.03 0.92 22.55
N LYS A 123 -2.85 1.05 21.22
CA LYS A 123 -3.87 0.87 20.19
C LYS A 123 -4.14 -0.62 19.86
N LYS A 124 -4.55 -1.40 20.87
CA LYS A 124 -4.77 -2.86 20.72
C LYS A 124 -5.87 -3.20 19.71
N GLU A 125 -6.83 -2.31 19.53
CA GLU A 125 -7.93 -2.40 18.57
C GLU A 125 -7.45 -2.53 17.12
N LEU A 126 -6.26 -2.01 16.78
CA LEU A 126 -5.70 -2.19 15.44
C LEU A 126 -5.50 -3.66 15.08
N LEU A 127 -5.16 -4.49 16.06
CA LEU A 127 -4.98 -5.93 15.85
C LEU A 127 -6.31 -6.67 15.61
N GLU A 128 -7.45 -6.06 15.95
CA GLU A 128 -8.78 -6.63 15.68
C GLU A 128 -9.12 -6.58 14.19
N LEU A 129 -8.51 -5.67 13.42
CA LEU A 129 -8.59 -5.64 11.95
C LEU A 129 -8.05 -6.93 11.32
N LEU A 130 -7.17 -7.66 12.01
CA LEU A 130 -6.67 -8.96 11.57
C LEU A 130 -7.64 -10.11 11.88
N GLY A 131 -8.83 -9.80 12.40
CA GLY A 131 -9.89 -10.73 12.70
C GLY A 131 -9.53 -11.79 13.73
N PHE A 132 -10.34 -12.84 13.77
CA PHE A 132 -10.19 -13.93 14.74
C PHE A 132 -8.78 -14.54 14.70
N LYS A 133 -8.14 -14.67 15.85
CA LYS A 133 -6.76 -15.18 15.99
C LYS A 133 -5.73 -14.46 15.09
N LYS A 134 -6.03 -13.24 14.65
CA LYS A 134 -5.21 -12.45 13.74
C LYS A 134 -4.90 -13.17 12.42
N THR A 135 -5.85 -13.94 11.87
CA THR A 135 -5.63 -14.74 10.64
C THR A 135 -6.02 -14.05 9.35
N CYS A 136 -6.79 -12.95 9.39
CA CYS A 136 -7.11 -12.17 8.18
C CYS A 136 -5.81 -11.65 7.54
N LEU A 137 -5.80 -11.57 6.21
CA LEU A 137 -4.66 -11.07 5.43
C LEU A 137 -3.36 -11.90 5.60
N LYS A 138 -3.42 -13.10 6.21
CA LYS A 138 -2.24 -13.95 6.43
C LYS A 138 -1.89 -14.82 5.23
N ALA A 139 -2.89 -15.17 4.43
CA ALA A 139 -2.77 -16.08 3.30
C ALA A 139 -2.89 -15.29 2.00
N CYS A 140 -2.05 -15.60 1.01
CA CYS A 140 -2.10 -15.00 -0.31
C CYS A 140 -3.29 -15.53 -1.15
N ALA A 141 -3.59 -14.86 -2.26
CA ALA A 141 -4.73 -15.16 -3.11
C ALA A 141 -4.67 -16.57 -3.74
N GLU A 142 -3.48 -17.14 -3.91
CA GLU A 142 -3.28 -18.47 -4.50
C GLU A 142 -3.75 -19.59 -3.57
N VAL A 143 -3.71 -19.37 -2.25
CA VAL A 143 -3.99 -20.40 -1.23
C VAL A 143 -5.27 -20.12 -0.42
N SER A 144 -5.81 -18.91 -0.49
CA SER A 144 -7.03 -18.52 0.24
C SER A 144 -8.08 -18.00 -0.72
N GLN A 145 -9.21 -18.71 -0.81
CA GLN A 145 -10.36 -18.29 -1.61
C GLN A 145 -10.92 -16.94 -1.16
N TRP A 146 -10.91 -16.66 0.14
CA TRP A 146 -11.35 -15.38 0.69
C TRP A 146 -10.41 -14.24 0.28
N THR A 147 -9.10 -14.46 0.35
CA THR A 147 -8.12 -13.46 -0.09
C THR A 147 -8.27 -13.21 -1.59
N ARG A 148 -8.37 -14.27 -2.39
CA ARG A 148 -8.59 -14.16 -3.84
C ARG A 148 -9.85 -13.36 -4.18
N LEU A 149 -10.94 -13.63 -3.46
CA LEU A 149 -12.21 -12.95 -3.65
C LEU A 149 -12.04 -11.44 -3.41
N CYS A 150 -11.42 -11.05 -2.29
CA CYS A 150 -11.28 -9.65 -1.90
C CYS A 150 -10.23 -8.88 -2.71
N GLU A 151 -9.13 -9.52 -3.11
CA GLU A 151 -8.00 -8.83 -3.77
C GLU A 151 -8.06 -8.82 -5.29
N LEU A 152 -8.68 -9.85 -5.88
CA LEU A 152 -8.70 -10.03 -7.33
C LEU A 152 -10.13 -10.02 -7.86
N THR A 153 -10.99 -10.91 -7.37
CA THR A 153 -12.30 -11.13 -8.00
C THR A 153 -13.23 -9.93 -7.87
N ILE A 154 -13.40 -9.37 -6.67
CA ILE A 154 -14.26 -8.20 -6.45
C ILE A 154 -13.69 -6.96 -7.17
N PRO A 155 -12.40 -6.59 -6.98
CA PRO A 155 -11.79 -5.49 -7.72
C PRO A 155 -11.97 -5.59 -9.24
N LEU A 156 -11.66 -6.76 -9.82
CA LEU A 156 -11.77 -6.97 -11.26
C LEU A 156 -13.22 -6.86 -11.74
N ALA A 157 -14.18 -7.40 -10.98
CA ALA A 157 -15.60 -7.28 -11.32
C ALA A 157 -16.06 -5.82 -11.32
N ILE A 158 -15.63 -5.02 -10.33
CA ILE A 158 -15.94 -3.58 -10.26
C ILE A 158 -15.29 -2.84 -11.43
N GLU A 159 -14.01 -3.08 -11.70
CA GLU A 159 -13.31 -2.43 -12.82
C GLU A 159 -13.96 -2.75 -14.16
N ASN A 160 -14.36 -4.00 -14.40
CA ASN A 160 -15.06 -4.40 -15.61
C ASN A 160 -16.43 -3.71 -15.72
N PHE A 161 -17.20 -3.68 -14.63
CA PHE A 161 -18.49 -3.01 -14.59
C PHE A 161 -18.37 -1.50 -14.90
N LEU A 162 -17.39 -0.82 -14.30
CA LEU A 162 -17.15 0.61 -14.55
C LEU A 162 -16.76 0.87 -16.00
N ARG A 163 -15.96 -0.01 -16.62
CA ARG A 163 -15.61 0.10 -18.05
C ARG A 163 -16.83 -0.05 -18.94
N GLU A 164 -17.68 -1.05 -18.70
CA GLU A 164 -18.91 -1.27 -19.46
C GLU A 164 -19.91 -0.11 -19.34
N SER A 165 -19.93 0.59 -18.20
CA SER A 165 -20.80 1.75 -17.99
C SER A 165 -20.31 3.06 -18.64
N SER A 166 -19.13 3.04 -19.25
CA SER A 166 -18.50 4.20 -19.89
C SER A 166 -18.71 4.27 -21.41
N ASP A 167 -19.36 3.25 -21.99
CA ASP A 167 -19.83 3.17 -23.38
C ASP A 167 -21.35 3.49 -23.47
#